data_AF-A0A507E639-F1
#
_entry.id   AF-A0A507E639-F1
#
_cell.length_a   1.000
_cell.length_b   1.000
_cell.length_c   1.000
_cell.angle_alpha   90.00
_cell.angle_beta   90.00
_cell.angle_gamma   90.00
#
_symmetry.space_group_name_H-M   'P 1'
#
loop_
_entity.id
_entity.type
_entity.pdbx_description
1 polymer ?
#
loop_
_entity_poly.entity_id
_entity_poly.type
_entity_poly.pdbx_seq_one_letter_code
_entity_poly.pdbx_strand_id
1 'polypeptide(L)'
;MRFTIAAALAFLASSVSAQVAPTCTPNDVACIITSAQYTVLGTVTANNANSSEPGASATNYNATMQIDCVYSSFGTNKGTGANFINQSVKVINFGNPKAGCPNGLGANAIVGTQSIYFIAIANTVGQGAIPTFTVFNPCGGALENSKANQQIMADVLAKFPQNVIPGSPQCALLPATAPTTTAGVGASPTGASAPAKPTLALGDGANGSQAVGVSATVSAILLTFASALFL
;
A
#
# COMPACT_ATOMS: atom_id res chain seq x y z
N MET A 1 -52.43 -24.23 15.32
CA MET A 1 -51.20 -23.75 15.98
C MET A 1 -50.18 -23.46 14.90
N ARG A 2 -49.88 -22.19 14.63
CA ARG A 2 -48.88 -21.76 13.64
C ARG A 2 -47.78 -21.03 14.42
N PHE A 3 -46.58 -21.59 14.42
CA PHE A 3 -45.40 -20.99 15.04
C PHE A 3 -44.69 -20.14 13.99
N THR A 4 -44.73 -18.82 14.17
CA THR A 4 -43.97 -17.86 13.37
C THR A 4 -42.59 -17.72 14.01
N ILE A 5 -41.57 -18.33 13.40
CA ILE A 5 -40.18 -18.20 13.84
C ILE A 5 -39.62 -16.91 13.25
N ALA A 6 -39.52 -15.86 14.06
CA ALA A 6 -38.83 -14.63 13.71
C ALA A 6 -37.31 -14.88 13.78
N ALA A 7 -36.66 -14.96 12.61
CA ALA A 7 -35.21 -15.01 12.52
C ALA A 7 -34.63 -13.62 12.80
N ALA A 8 -34.01 -13.45 13.96
CA ALA A 8 -33.26 -12.25 14.30
C ALA A 8 -31.94 -12.23 13.50
N LEU A 9 -31.85 -11.36 12.50
CA LEU A 9 -30.58 -11.01 11.85
C LEU A 9 -29.74 -10.19 12.83
N ALA A 10 -28.77 -10.83 13.49
CA ALA A 10 -27.72 -10.15 14.21
C ALA A 10 -26.71 -9.56 13.21
N PHE A 11 -26.84 -8.27 12.92
CA PHE A 11 -25.80 -7.47 12.28
C PHE A 11 -24.62 -7.32 13.25
N LEU A 12 -23.63 -8.21 13.11
CA LEU A 12 -22.31 -8.04 13.73
C LEU A 12 -21.61 -6.89 13.00
N ALA A 13 -21.76 -5.68 13.54
CA ALA A 13 -20.96 -4.52 13.16
C ALA A 13 -19.48 -4.85 13.38
N SER A 14 -18.77 -5.14 12.29
CA SER A 14 -17.34 -5.37 12.30
C SER A 14 -16.66 -4.02 12.55
N SER A 15 -16.26 -3.77 13.79
CA SER A 15 -15.44 -2.62 14.16
C SER A 15 -14.08 -2.76 13.49
N VAL A 16 -13.90 -2.02 12.39
CA VAL A 16 -12.60 -1.78 11.78
C VAL A 16 -11.78 -1.00 12.81
N SER A 17 -10.96 -1.72 13.58
CA SER A 17 -9.96 -1.08 14.42
C SER A 17 -8.98 -0.40 13.48
N ALA A 18 -9.11 0.91 13.34
CA ALA A 18 -8.08 1.75 12.75
C ALA A 18 -6.84 1.56 13.61
N GLN A 19 -5.94 0.66 13.20
CA GLN A 19 -4.62 0.56 13.81
C GLN A 19 -4.02 1.95 13.71
N VAL A 20 -3.75 2.57 14.86
CA VAL A 20 -3.02 3.84 14.92
C VAL A 20 -1.66 3.54 14.29
N ALA A 21 -1.54 3.85 13.00
CA ALA A 21 -0.31 3.61 12.26
C ALA A 21 0.79 4.37 13.00
N PRO A 22 1.90 3.71 13.40
CA PRO A 22 3.06 4.38 13.93
C PRO A 22 3.41 5.59 13.06
N THR A 23 3.78 6.70 13.69
CA THR A 23 4.20 7.92 13.00
C THR A 23 5.59 7.71 12.40
N CYS A 24 5.69 6.84 11.40
CA CYS A 24 6.91 6.71 10.60
C CYS A 24 7.10 8.01 9.83
N THR A 25 8.31 8.57 9.88
CA THR A 25 8.64 9.66 8.96
C THR A 25 8.69 9.10 7.54
N PRO A 26 8.39 9.91 6.49
CA PRO A 26 8.39 9.43 5.10
C PRO A 26 9.70 8.74 4.67
N ASN A 27 10.82 9.12 5.29
CA ASN A 27 12.14 8.58 4.99
C ASN A 27 12.57 7.42 5.91
N ASP A 28 11.72 7.01 6.86
CA ASP A 28 12.03 5.91 7.78
C ASP A 28 11.54 4.56 7.26
N VAL A 29 12.25 4.01 6.28
CA VAL A 29 11.86 2.75 5.65
C VAL A 29 11.87 1.56 6.59
N ALA A 30 12.78 1.55 7.57
CA ALA A 30 12.76 0.52 8.60
C ALA A 30 11.43 0.54 9.37
N CYS A 31 11.00 1.73 9.83
CA CYS A 31 9.70 1.90 10.49
C CYS A 31 8.55 1.49 9.58
N ILE A 32 8.57 1.90 8.31
CA ILE A 32 7.50 1.63 7.34
C ILE A 32 7.36 0.12 7.11
N ILE A 33 8.47 -0.58 6.82
CA ILE A 33 8.50 -2.04 6.60
C ILE A 33 7.92 -2.77 7.82
N THR A 34 8.35 -2.42 9.02
CA THR A 34 7.93 -3.12 10.26
C THR A 34 6.51 -2.78 10.70
N SER A 35 5.98 -1.64 10.24
CA SER A 35 4.64 -1.19 10.60
C SER A 35 3.59 -1.64 9.58
N ALA A 36 3.96 -1.79 8.31
CA ALA A 36 3.11 -2.30 7.26
C ALA A 36 2.78 -3.77 7.49
N GLN A 37 1.56 -4.19 7.15
CA GLN A 37 1.19 -5.59 7.34
C GLN A 37 1.92 -6.52 6.37
N TYR A 38 2.03 -6.09 5.12
CA TYR A 38 2.77 -6.80 4.07
C TYR A 38 3.66 -5.81 3.32
N THR A 39 4.89 -6.25 3.04
CA THR A 39 5.76 -5.60 2.05
C THR A 39 5.79 -6.47 0.81
N VAL A 40 5.29 -5.94 -0.32
CA VAL A 40 5.11 -6.70 -1.56
C VAL A 40 5.85 -6.06 -2.71
N LEU A 41 6.33 -6.87 -3.64
CA LEU A 41 6.61 -6.43 -5.00
C LEU A 41 5.35 -6.66 -5.81
N GLY A 42 4.91 -5.64 -6.54
CA GLY A 42 3.82 -5.87 -7.48
C GLY A 42 3.82 -4.93 -8.66
N THR A 43 3.14 -5.39 -9.69
CA THR A 43 2.97 -4.69 -10.96
C THR A 43 1.54 -4.18 -11.05
N VAL A 44 1.37 -2.88 -11.26
CA VAL A 44 0.04 -2.29 -11.39
C VAL A 44 -0.55 -2.63 -12.74
N THR A 45 -1.72 -3.28 -12.77
CA THR A 45 -2.37 -3.72 -14.01
C THR A 45 -3.51 -2.81 -14.43
N ALA A 46 -4.15 -2.13 -13.47
CA ALA A 46 -5.19 -1.15 -13.73
C ALA A 46 -5.28 -0.14 -12.59
N ASN A 47 -5.71 1.09 -12.87
CA ASN A 47 -6.12 2.05 -11.86
C ASN A 47 -7.39 2.79 -12.31
N ASN A 48 -8.07 3.43 -11.37
CA ASN A 48 -9.27 4.22 -11.65
C ASN A 48 -9.07 5.73 -11.39
N ALA A 49 -7.83 6.24 -11.38
CA ALA A 49 -7.50 7.62 -10.98
C ALA A 49 -8.24 8.71 -11.77
N ASN A 50 -8.57 8.43 -13.03
CA ASN A 50 -9.26 9.36 -13.93
C ASN A 50 -10.64 8.82 -14.37
N SER A 51 -11.23 7.89 -13.61
CA SER A 51 -12.56 7.37 -13.92
C SER A 51 -13.67 8.24 -13.33
N SER A 52 -14.90 8.02 -13.78
CA SER A 52 -16.11 8.63 -13.20
C SER A 52 -16.70 7.80 -12.05
N GLU A 53 -15.96 6.82 -11.52
CA GLU A 53 -16.44 5.98 -10.43
C GLU A 53 -16.55 6.78 -9.12
N PRO A 54 -17.58 6.52 -8.29
CA PRO A 54 -17.71 7.21 -7.00
C PRO A 54 -16.47 7.07 -6.14
N GLY A 55 -15.93 8.20 -5.68
CA GLY A 55 -14.75 8.25 -4.82
C GLY A 55 -13.40 8.17 -5.54
N ALA A 56 -13.38 8.06 -6.86
CA ALA A 56 -12.16 8.16 -7.65
C ALA A 56 -11.78 9.63 -7.92
N SER A 57 -10.50 9.95 -7.70
CA SER A 57 -9.87 11.21 -8.10
C SER A 57 -8.39 10.98 -8.37
N ALA A 58 -7.72 11.96 -8.98
CA ALA A 58 -6.28 11.90 -9.20
C ALA A 58 -5.46 11.74 -7.90
N THR A 59 -6.02 12.10 -6.75
CA THR A 59 -5.37 12.04 -5.43
C THR A 59 -5.98 10.99 -4.49
N ASN A 60 -7.06 10.32 -4.89
CA ASN A 60 -7.63 9.22 -4.13
C ASN A 60 -8.25 8.21 -5.09
N TYR A 61 -7.57 7.09 -5.28
CA TYR A 61 -8.02 6.09 -6.22
C TYR A 61 -7.62 4.68 -5.80
N ASN A 62 -8.19 3.72 -6.52
CA ASN A 62 -7.93 2.31 -6.37
C ASN A 62 -7.10 1.82 -7.54
N ALA A 63 -6.33 0.77 -7.30
CA ALA A 63 -5.62 0.07 -8.35
C ALA A 63 -5.77 -1.44 -8.18
N THR A 64 -5.68 -2.14 -9.30
CA THR A 64 -5.44 -3.59 -9.31
C THR A 64 -3.96 -3.80 -9.52
N MET A 65 -3.38 -4.66 -8.69
CA MET A 65 -1.97 -5.00 -8.74
C MET A 65 -1.81 -6.51 -8.78
N GLN A 66 -0.95 -6.97 -9.67
CA GLN A 66 -0.44 -8.34 -9.64
C GLN A 66 0.68 -8.42 -8.60
N ILE A 67 0.53 -9.28 -7.59
CA ILE A 67 1.56 -9.48 -6.58
C ILE A 67 2.60 -10.45 -7.12
N ASP A 68 3.78 -9.93 -7.43
CA ASP A 68 4.90 -10.72 -7.96
C ASP A 68 5.66 -11.41 -6.82
N CYS A 69 5.72 -10.76 -5.66
CA CYS A 69 6.41 -11.24 -4.48
C CYS A 69 5.80 -10.66 -3.19
N VAL A 70 5.89 -11.42 -2.09
CA VAL A 70 5.71 -10.89 -0.73
C VAL A 70 7.03 -11.06 0.02
N TYR A 71 7.70 -9.96 0.37
CA TYR A 71 8.99 -9.99 1.06
C TYR A 71 8.83 -10.28 2.55
N SER A 72 7.83 -9.66 3.18
CA SER A 72 7.62 -9.78 4.61
C SER A 72 6.17 -9.60 5.03
N SER A 73 5.83 -10.16 6.18
CA SER A 73 4.55 -9.97 6.86
C SER A 73 4.80 -9.57 8.32
N PHE A 74 4.32 -8.39 8.70
CA PHE A 74 4.31 -7.91 10.09
C PHE A 74 2.85 -7.79 10.56
N GLY A 75 2.59 -8.10 11.85
CA GLY A 75 1.24 -8.03 12.42
C GLY A 75 0.75 -9.34 13.03
N THR A 76 -0.15 -9.23 14.01
CA THR A 76 -0.68 -10.33 14.80
C THR A 76 -1.78 -11.10 14.04
N ASN A 77 -1.70 -12.44 14.02
CA ASN A 77 -2.69 -13.35 13.41
C ASN A 77 -2.90 -13.18 11.90
N LYS A 78 -1.87 -12.77 11.18
CA LYS A 78 -1.92 -12.60 9.73
C LYS A 78 -1.02 -13.64 9.10
N GLY A 79 -1.59 -14.44 8.20
CA GLY A 79 -0.86 -15.50 7.52
C GLY A 79 0.32 -14.96 6.72
N THR A 80 1.15 -15.86 6.20
CA THR A 80 2.37 -15.53 5.46
C THR A 80 2.12 -14.71 4.19
N GLY A 81 0.88 -14.53 3.74
CA GLY A 81 0.59 -13.85 2.48
C GLY A 81 1.13 -14.57 1.24
N ALA A 82 1.74 -15.74 1.38
CA ALA A 82 2.29 -16.53 0.28
C ALA A 82 1.20 -16.91 -0.75
N ASN A 83 -0.04 -17.08 -0.28
CA ASN A 83 -1.21 -17.32 -1.13
C ASN A 83 -1.60 -16.13 -2.01
N PHE A 84 -1.03 -14.94 -1.78
CA PHE A 84 -1.25 -13.76 -2.62
C PHE A 84 -0.25 -13.69 -3.77
N ILE A 85 0.85 -14.45 -3.74
CA ILE A 85 1.84 -14.46 -4.83
C ILE A 85 1.14 -14.94 -6.12
N ASN A 86 1.39 -14.23 -7.21
CA ASN A 86 0.74 -14.38 -8.51
C ASN A 86 -0.79 -14.12 -8.51
N GLN A 87 -1.34 -13.51 -7.47
CA GLN A 87 -2.73 -13.06 -7.47
C GLN A 87 -2.85 -11.61 -7.89
N SER A 88 -3.91 -11.31 -8.63
CA SER A 88 -4.36 -9.93 -8.84
C SER A 88 -5.22 -9.50 -7.66
N VAL A 89 -4.80 -8.45 -6.98
CA VAL A 89 -5.47 -7.93 -5.78
C VAL A 89 -5.89 -6.49 -5.99
N LYS A 90 -7.04 -6.12 -5.42
CA LYS A 90 -7.47 -4.72 -5.36
C LYS A 90 -6.79 -4.05 -4.18
N VAL A 91 -6.11 -2.94 -4.46
CA VAL A 91 -5.49 -2.08 -3.45
C VAL A 91 -6.14 -0.70 -3.52
N ILE A 92 -6.56 -0.17 -2.38
CA ILE A 92 -7.26 1.11 -2.25
C ILE A 92 -6.38 2.18 -1.63
N ASN A 93 -6.80 3.45 -1.76
CA ASN A 93 -6.16 4.64 -1.18
C ASN A 93 -4.79 5.00 -1.80
N PHE A 94 -4.64 4.88 -3.12
CA PHE A 94 -3.53 5.47 -3.87
C PHE A 94 -3.75 6.97 -4.14
N GLY A 95 -2.70 7.66 -4.61
CA GLY A 95 -2.75 9.08 -5.02
C GLY A 95 -2.57 10.09 -3.88
N ASN A 96 -2.66 9.61 -2.63
CA ASN A 96 -2.54 10.32 -1.37
C ASN A 96 -3.71 11.25 -0.96
N PRO A 97 -4.39 10.87 0.13
CA PRO A 97 -4.95 11.82 1.07
C PRO A 97 -4.55 11.47 2.52
N LYS A 98 -3.43 11.98 3.03
CA LYS A 98 -3.27 12.20 4.48
C LYS A 98 -2.76 13.62 4.74
N ALA A 99 -3.53 14.38 5.50
CA ALA A 99 -3.15 15.72 5.94
C ALA A 99 -1.79 15.65 6.66
N GLY A 100 -0.83 16.48 6.22
CA GLY A 100 0.53 16.52 6.77
C GLY A 100 1.60 15.79 5.96
N CYS A 101 1.27 15.10 4.87
CA CYS A 101 2.30 14.67 3.90
C CYS A 101 2.81 15.87 3.08
N PRO A 102 4.12 15.96 2.78
CA PRO A 102 4.63 16.89 1.79
C PRO A 102 3.96 16.69 0.41
N ASN A 103 3.77 17.77 -0.34
CA ASN A 103 3.17 17.74 -1.67
C ASN A 103 3.93 16.81 -2.62
N GLY A 104 3.21 15.99 -3.40
CA GLY A 104 3.80 15.06 -4.36
C GLY A 104 4.31 13.74 -3.77
N LEU A 105 4.26 13.57 -2.45
CA LEU A 105 4.57 12.30 -1.82
C LEU A 105 3.29 11.48 -1.69
N GLY A 106 3.27 10.26 -2.21
CA GLY A 106 2.07 9.45 -2.29
C GLY A 106 2.35 8.10 -2.94
N ALA A 107 1.57 7.07 -2.60
CA ALA A 107 1.66 5.83 -3.34
C ALA A 107 0.99 6.05 -4.70
N ASN A 108 1.79 5.98 -5.76
CA ASN A 108 1.31 6.07 -7.12
C ASN A 108 1.14 4.68 -7.71
N ALA A 109 0.02 4.44 -8.38
CA ALA A 109 -0.23 3.20 -9.11
C ALA A 109 -0.16 3.45 -10.61
N ILE A 110 1.05 3.63 -11.14
CA ILE A 110 1.27 3.81 -12.58
C ILE A 110 1.14 2.44 -13.26
N VAL A 111 0.16 2.30 -14.15
CA VAL A 111 -0.10 1.03 -14.87
C VAL A 111 1.16 0.59 -15.63
N GLY A 112 1.48 -0.70 -15.54
CA GLY A 112 2.66 -1.32 -16.14
C GLY A 112 3.95 -1.13 -15.33
N THR A 113 3.92 -0.38 -14.23
CA THR A 113 5.10 -0.17 -13.37
C THR A 113 5.13 -1.22 -12.26
N GLN A 114 6.33 -1.77 -12.02
CA GLN A 114 6.62 -2.65 -10.90
C GLN A 114 7.32 -1.86 -9.79
N SER A 115 6.75 -1.92 -8.58
CA SER A 115 7.26 -1.20 -7.41
C SER A 115 7.06 -2.02 -6.14
N ILE A 116 7.77 -1.62 -5.09
CA ILE A 116 7.61 -2.18 -3.75
C ILE A 116 6.52 -1.39 -3.03
N TYR A 117 5.47 -2.08 -2.60
CA TYR A 117 4.33 -1.50 -1.91
C TYR A 117 4.23 -2.00 -0.47
N PHE A 118 3.82 -1.09 0.40
CA PHE A 118 3.49 -1.36 1.80
C PHE A 118 1.99 -1.38 1.95
N ILE A 119 1.41 -2.55 2.21
CA ILE A 119 -0.03 -2.75 2.20
C ILE A 119 -0.53 -3.37 3.49
N ALA A 120 -1.81 -3.15 3.78
CA ALA A 120 -2.54 -3.79 4.86
C ALA A 120 -3.90 -4.28 4.38
N ILE A 121 -4.45 -5.31 5.01
CA ILE A 121 -5.81 -5.77 4.74
C ILE A 121 -6.79 -4.69 5.18
N ALA A 122 -7.61 -4.20 4.25
CA ALA A 122 -8.61 -3.17 4.51
C ALA A 122 -9.93 -3.76 5.07
N ASN A 123 -10.23 -5.02 4.73
CA ASN A 123 -11.45 -5.68 5.14
C ASN A 123 -11.22 -7.14 5.50
N THR A 124 -11.97 -7.63 6.49
CA THR A 124 -12.05 -9.07 6.77
C THR A 124 -12.92 -9.72 5.70
N VAL A 125 -12.42 -10.80 5.09
CA VAL A 125 -13.17 -11.61 4.12
C VAL A 125 -13.36 -13.03 4.65
N GLY A 126 -14.38 -13.73 4.12
CA GLY A 126 -14.60 -15.14 4.42
C GLY A 126 -13.44 -16.03 3.96
N GLN A 127 -13.39 -17.26 4.47
CA GLN A 127 -12.34 -18.21 4.14
C GLN A 127 -12.31 -18.50 2.63
N GLY A 128 -11.13 -18.36 2.00
CA GLY A 128 -10.93 -18.60 0.57
C GLY A 128 -11.16 -17.40 -0.35
N ALA A 129 -11.67 -16.28 0.17
CA ALA A 129 -11.76 -15.03 -0.59
C ALA A 129 -10.46 -14.22 -0.49
N ILE A 130 -10.15 -13.46 -1.54
CA ILE A 130 -9.01 -12.52 -1.56
C ILE A 130 -9.48 -11.21 -0.90
N PRO A 131 -8.80 -10.72 0.16
CA PRO A 131 -9.15 -9.45 0.79
C PRO A 131 -8.85 -8.27 -0.14
N THR A 132 -9.53 -7.16 0.13
CA THR A 132 -9.10 -5.85 -0.39
C THR A 132 -7.97 -5.35 0.49
N PHE A 133 -6.93 -4.82 -0.13
CA PHE A 133 -5.81 -4.22 0.57
C PHE A 133 -5.90 -2.70 0.51
N THR A 134 -5.27 -2.01 1.44
CA THR A 134 -5.06 -0.56 1.45
C THR A 134 -3.57 -0.28 1.50
N VAL A 135 -3.15 0.82 0.90
CA VAL A 135 -1.80 1.36 1.12
C VAL A 135 -1.63 1.71 2.59
N PHE A 136 -0.53 1.27 3.21
CA PHE A 136 -0.24 1.49 4.62
C PHE A 136 0.40 2.86 4.92
N ASN A 137 1.25 3.36 4.01
CA ASN A 137 1.89 4.66 4.20
C ASN A 137 1.52 5.67 3.08
N PRO A 138 0.60 6.60 3.35
CA PRO A 138 0.20 7.59 2.36
C PRO A 138 1.27 8.65 2.08
N CYS A 139 2.26 8.85 2.97
CA CYS A 139 3.32 9.86 2.76
C CYS A 139 4.65 9.30 2.23
N GLY A 140 4.86 7.97 2.27
CA GLY A 140 6.13 7.34 1.86
C GLY A 140 6.11 6.71 0.48
N GLY A 141 4.93 6.64 -0.14
CA GLY A 141 4.77 6.11 -1.49
C GLY A 141 5.16 4.66 -1.69
N ALA A 142 5.15 4.25 -2.95
CA ALA A 142 5.77 3.01 -3.38
C ALA A 142 7.26 3.24 -3.56
N LEU A 143 8.09 2.27 -3.22
CA LEU A 143 9.52 2.35 -3.51
C LEU A 143 9.79 1.82 -4.90
N GLU A 144 10.65 2.48 -5.65
CA GLU A 144 11.15 1.94 -6.90
C GLU A 144 11.83 0.58 -6.64
N ASN A 145 11.60 -0.38 -7.54
CA ASN A 145 12.28 -1.67 -7.50
C ASN A 145 13.76 -1.56 -7.95
N SER A 146 14.56 -0.81 -7.19
CA SER A 146 15.99 -0.60 -7.44
C SER A 146 16.84 -1.46 -6.51
N LYS A 147 18.08 -1.76 -6.92
CA LYS A 147 19.05 -2.50 -6.07
C LYS A 147 19.29 -1.81 -4.72
N ALA A 148 19.34 -0.47 -4.70
CA ALA A 148 19.53 0.29 -3.47
C ALA A 148 18.37 0.08 -2.48
N ASN A 149 17.12 0.16 -2.97
CA ASN A 149 15.94 -0.07 -2.13
C ASN A 149 15.85 -1.53 -1.68
N GLN A 150 16.17 -2.49 -2.56
CA GLN A 150 16.25 -3.91 -2.20
C GLN A 150 17.30 -4.19 -1.11
N GLN A 151 18.46 -3.53 -1.16
CA GLN A 151 19.49 -3.67 -0.13
C GLN A 151 19.00 -3.13 1.21
N ILE A 152 18.37 -1.95 1.23
CA ILE A 152 17.79 -1.37 2.46
C ILE A 152 16.75 -2.34 3.05
N MET A 153 15.89 -2.92 2.21
CA MET A 153 14.94 -3.92 2.68
C MET A 153 15.63 -5.16 3.24
N ALA A 154 16.64 -5.70 2.53
CA ALA A 154 17.39 -6.86 2.98
C ALA A 154 18.06 -6.61 4.35
N ASP A 155 18.67 -5.45 4.54
CA ASP A 155 19.32 -5.06 5.80
C ASP A 155 18.31 -4.89 6.95
N VAL A 156 17.10 -4.39 6.66
CA VAL A 156 16.01 -4.31 7.66
C VAL A 156 15.48 -5.71 7.99
N LEU A 157 15.20 -6.52 6.97
CA LEU A 157 14.61 -7.85 7.13
C LEU A 157 15.56 -8.86 7.76
N ALA A 158 16.87 -8.69 7.60
CA ALA A 158 17.88 -9.46 8.33
C ALA A 158 17.76 -9.33 9.85
N LYS A 159 17.16 -8.25 10.36
CA LYS A 159 16.88 -8.06 11.80
C LYS A 159 15.59 -8.73 12.27
N PHE A 160 14.73 -9.14 11.33
CA PHE A 160 13.43 -9.76 11.60
C PHE A 160 13.23 -11.03 10.75
N PRO A 161 14.13 -12.02 10.82
CA PRO A 161 14.11 -13.19 9.94
C PRO A 161 12.80 -13.99 10.04
N GLN A 162 12.13 -13.98 11.20
CA GLN A 162 10.84 -14.64 11.41
C GLN A 162 9.68 -14.01 10.61
N ASN A 163 9.84 -12.77 10.15
CA ASN A 163 8.82 -12.04 9.38
C ASN A 163 9.06 -12.10 7.87
N VAL A 164 10.18 -12.69 7.43
CA VAL A 164 10.52 -12.87 6.02
C VAL A 164 9.72 -14.04 5.46
N ILE A 165 9.17 -13.88 4.26
CA ILE A 165 8.43 -14.93 3.58
C ILE A 165 9.33 -15.52 2.50
N PRO A 166 9.84 -16.74 2.68
CA PRO A 166 10.59 -17.43 1.65
C PRO A 166 9.65 -17.91 0.55
N GLY A 167 10.10 -17.95 -0.72
CA GLY A 167 9.48 -18.88 -1.67
C GLY A 167 9.25 -18.44 -3.11
N SER A 168 9.82 -17.33 -3.59
CA SER A 168 9.76 -17.03 -5.04
C SER A 168 11.13 -16.60 -5.57
N PRO A 169 11.58 -17.08 -6.76
CA PRO A 169 12.76 -16.54 -7.43
C PRO A 169 12.66 -15.01 -7.62
N GLN A 170 11.45 -14.50 -7.84
CA GLN A 170 11.16 -13.06 -7.93
C GLN A 170 11.30 -12.33 -6.58
N CYS A 171 11.37 -13.06 -5.46
CA CYS A 171 11.61 -12.54 -4.11
C CYS A 171 13.08 -12.58 -3.69
N ALA A 172 14.03 -12.79 -4.61
CA ALA A 172 15.44 -12.81 -4.27
C ALA A 172 15.88 -11.43 -3.75
N LEU A 173 15.96 -11.29 -2.43
CA LEU A 173 16.61 -10.16 -1.80
C LEU A 173 18.12 -10.25 -2.00
N LEU A 174 18.75 -9.11 -2.15
CA LEU A 174 20.21 -9.03 -2.10
C LEU A 174 20.70 -9.55 -0.74
N PRO A 175 21.90 -10.16 -0.67
CA PRO A 175 22.50 -10.51 0.61
C PRO A 175 22.55 -9.28 1.51
N ALA A 176 22.12 -9.42 2.76
CA ALA A 176 22.26 -8.34 3.72
C ALA A 176 23.74 -7.94 3.83
N THR A 177 24.02 -6.64 3.89
CA THR A 177 25.39 -6.16 4.06
C THR A 177 25.85 -6.64 5.42
N ALA A 178 26.99 -7.33 5.48
CA ALA A 178 27.56 -7.73 6.75
C ALA A 178 27.72 -6.48 7.63
N PRO A 179 27.33 -6.51 8.92
CA PRO A 179 27.56 -5.38 9.79
C PRO A 179 29.07 -5.12 9.80
N THR A 180 29.50 -3.97 9.30
CA THR A 180 30.86 -3.50 9.48
C THR A 180 31.09 -3.38 10.98
N THR A 181 31.75 -4.38 11.56
CA THR A 181 32.32 -4.26 12.90
C THR A 181 33.34 -3.15 12.83
N THR A 182 32.96 -1.96 13.30
CA THR A 182 33.91 -0.89 13.53
C THR A 182 34.93 -1.42 14.53
N ALA A 183 36.08 -1.86 14.03
CA ALA A 183 37.21 -2.24 14.87
C ALA A 183 37.48 -1.04 15.78
N GLY A 184 37.39 -1.26 17.09
CA GLY A 184 37.59 -0.22 18.08
C GLY A 184 38.96 0.42 17.89
N VAL A 185 38.98 1.67 17.45
CA VAL A 185 40.13 2.55 17.59
C VAL A 185 39.74 3.58 18.63
N GLY A 186 40.44 3.53 19.76
CA GLY A 186 40.25 4.42 20.87
C GLY A 186 40.52 5.88 20.52
N ALA A 187 39.99 6.73 21.41
CA ALA A 187 40.18 8.16 21.53
C ALA A 187 39.44 9.06 20.52
N SER A 188 38.52 9.84 21.11
CA SER A 188 37.78 10.99 20.57
C SER A 188 38.68 11.97 19.80
N PRO A 189 38.15 12.64 18.76
CA PRO A 189 37.66 13.98 19.02
C PRO A 189 36.26 14.26 18.45
N THR A 190 35.59 15.16 19.16
CA THR A 190 34.39 15.94 18.82
C THR A 190 34.11 16.10 17.31
N GLY A 191 32.89 15.74 16.90
CA GLY A 191 32.29 16.19 15.64
C GLY A 191 31.95 15.12 14.61
N ALA A 192 31.69 13.86 14.99
CA ALA A 192 31.20 12.86 14.05
C ALA A 192 29.69 13.03 13.81
N SER A 193 29.31 13.62 12.66
CA SER A 193 27.95 13.56 12.14
C SER A 193 27.48 12.11 12.11
N ALA A 194 26.31 11.83 12.69
CA ALA A 194 25.71 10.51 12.68
C ALA A 194 25.70 9.95 11.24
N PRO A 195 25.91 8.63 11.02
CA PRO A 195 25.83 8.03 9.70
C PRO A 195 24.52 8.47 9.04
N ALA A 196 24.62 9.09 7.87
CA ALA A 196 23.45 9.54 7.14
C ALA A 196 22.50 8.35 6.99
N LYS A 197 21.27 8.49 7.51
CA LYS A 197 20.23 7.48 7.32
C LYS A 197 20.10 7.29 5.80
N PRO A 198 20.11 6.04 5.28
CA PRO A 198 19.96 5.79 3.85
C PRO A 198 18.75 6.57 3.35
N THR A 199 19.00 7.57 2.51
CA THR A 199 17.93 8.41 1.97
C THR A 199 17.42 7.69 0.75
N LEU A 200 16.13 7.38 0.73
CA LEU A 200 15.56 6.70 -0.42
C LEU A 200 15.47 7.65 -1.61
N ALA A 201 15.76 7.11 -2.78
CA ALA A 201 15.11 7.59 -3.99
C ALA A 201 13.64 7.16 -3.86
N LEU A 202 12.81 8.04 -3.31
CA LEU A 202 11.39 7.98 -3.66
C LEU A 202 11.36 8.15 -5.18
N GLY A 203 10.66 7.25 -5.88
CA GLY A 203 10.49 7.40 -7.30
C GLY A 203 9.87 8.77 -7.53
N ASP A 204 10.63 9.70 -8.10
CA ASP A 204 10.08 10.93 -8.64
C ASP A 204 9.06 10.45 -9.65
N GLY A 205 7.78 10.47 -9.25
CA GLY A 205 6.69 10.10 -10.12
C GLY A 205 6.70 11.10 -11.25
N ALA A 206 7.45 10.78 -12.32
CA ALA A 206 7.64 11.64 -13.47
C ALA A 206 6.24 12.06 -13.91
N ASN A 207 6.00 13.35 -13.72
CA ASN A 207 4.71 13.97 -13.80
C ASN A 207 4.29 13.94 -15.27
N GLY A 208 3.61 12.87 -15.68
CA GLY A 208 2.87 12.81 -16.92
C GLY A 208 1.66 13.72 -16.82
N SER A 209 1.89 15.04 -16.74
CA SER A 209 0.86 16.06 -16.90
C SER A 209 0.34 15.97 -18.33
N GLN A 210 -0.55 15.03 -18.61
CA GLN A 210 -1.43 15.14 -19.76
C GLN A 210 -2.46 16.21 -19.41
N ALA A 211 -2.18 17.43 -19.87
CA ALA A 211 -3.16 18.48 -20.00
C ALA A 211 -4.26 18.02 -20.97
N VAL A 212 -5.25 17.30 -20.46
CA VAL A 212 -6.47 16.99 -21.21
C VAL A 212 -7.33 18.24 -21.16
N GLY A 213 -7.35 18.97 -22.27
CA GLY A 213 -8.29 20.07 -22.49
C GLY A 213 -9.71 19.53 -22.41
N VAL A 214 -10.41 19.86 -21.33
CA VAL A 214 -11.83 19.52 -21.15
C VAL A 214 -12.64 20.47 -22.03
N SER A 215 -13.01 19.99 -23.23
CA SER A 215 -14.10 20.59 -24.00
C SER A 215 -15.41 20.22 -23.29
N ALA A 216 -16.02 21.20 -22.64
CA ALA A 216 -17.29 21.04 -21.94
C ALA A 216 -18.44 20.94 -22.96
N THR A 217 -18.81 19.72 -23.36
CA THR A 217 -20.12 19.47 -23.96
C THR A 217 -21.13 19.25 -22.84
N VAL A 218 -21.84 20.32 -22.50
CA VAL A 218 -23.03 20.30 -21.63
C VAL A 218 -24.14 19.52 -22.35
N SER A 219 -24.38 18.27 -21.95
CA SER A 219 -25.60 17.55 -22.30
C SER A 219 -26.63 17.76 -21.20
N ALA A 220 -27.63 18.59 -21.49
CA ALA A 220 -28.80 18.78 -20.65
C ALA A 220 -29.63 17.48 -20.64
N ILE A 221 -29.66 16.78 -19.50
CA ILE A 221 -30.61 15.69 -19.26
C ILE A 221 -31.89 16.31 -18.72
N LEU A 222 -32.91 16.32 -19.59
CA LEU A 222 -34.29 16.70 -19.30
C LEU A 222 -34.96 15.51 -18.59
N LEU A 223 -35.18 15.59 -17.27
CA LEU A 223 -35.98 14.62 -16.52
C LEU A 223 -37.40 15.16 -16.36
N THR A 224 -38.31 14.67 -17.20
CA THR A 224 -39.76 14.86 -17.08
C THR A 224 -40.31 14.02 -15.93
N PHE A 225 -40.95 14.70 -14.97
CA PHE A 225 -41.81 14.10 -13.96
C PHE A 225 -43.11 13.60 -14.62
N ALA A 226 -43.41 12.31 -14.50
CA ALA A 226 -44.74 11.77 -14.77
C ALA A 226 -45.33 11.29 -13.43
N SER A 227 -46.22 12.09 -12.87
CA SER A 227 -47.12 11.71 -11.78
C SER A 227 -48.15 10.71 -12.32
N ALA A 228 -48.11 9.46 -11.87
CA ALA A 228 -49.21 8.51 -12.05
C ALA A 228 -50.01 8.42 -10.75
N LEU A 229 -51.12 9.15 -10.75
CA LEU A 229 -52.23 9.06 -9.82
C LEU A 229 -53.09 7.86 -10.23
N PHE A 230 -53.21 6.82 -9.41
CA PHE A 230 -54.34 5.88 -9.50
C PHE A 230 -54.78 5.43 -8.11
N LEU A 231 -56.08 5.67 -7.91
CA LEU A 231 -57.03 5.28 -6.85
C LEU A 231 -56.58 4.34 -5.74
#